data_AF-A0A930DR44-F1
#
_entry.id   AF-A0A930DR44-F1
#
_cell.length_a   1.000
_cell.length_b   1.000
_cell.length_c   1.000
_cell.angle_alpha   90.00
_cell.angle_beta   90.00
_cell.angle_gamma   90.00
#
_symmetry.space_group_name_H-M   'P 1'
#
loop_
_entity.id
_entity.type
_entity.pdbx_description
1 polymer ?
#
loop_
_entity_poly.entity_id
_entity_poly.type
_entity_poly.pdbx_seq_one_letter_code
_entity_poly.pdbx_strand_id
1 'polypeptide(L)'
;MEEVALKEYCREVEPDGETKSYAWSTAIGLQAMGGLQISKFLIDTAIQNIAGGISIKVACKTIEDYYGEDAGGAVDRKAEEADRLAAGTFALLTEGAFSFSVNTYIAIHRKLFEGMEGSAGSLRDFNIKRKEWVLDEESVLYAGEAELQEMLACLFMEEKDFSYKGLSMEEIIRHLAEFIS
;
A
#
# COMPACT_ATOMS: atom_id res chain seq x y z
N MET A 1 -42.81 -23.89 -4.38
CA MET A 1 -42.01 -22.66 -4.18
C MET A 1 -40.75 -23.11 -3.49
N GLU A 2 -39.62 -23.04 -4.17
CA GLU A 2 -38.31 -23.25 -3.56
C GLU A 2 -38.09 -22.11 -2.56
N GLU A 3 -37.86 -22.45 -1.30
CA GLU A 3 -37.54 -21.50 -0.25
C GLU A 3 -36.14 -20.96 -0.55
N VAL A 4 -36.08 -19.77 -1.14
CA VAL A 4 -34.80 -19.08 -1.40
C VAL A 4 -34.28 -18.60 -0.04
N ALA A 5 -33.57 -19.49 0.66
CA ALA A 5 -32.81 -19.14 1.84
C ALA A 5 -31.75 -18.11 1.43
N LEU A 6 -31.90 -16.87 1.89
CA LEU A 6 -30.86 -15.86 1.78
C LEU A 6 -29.62 -16.43 2.45
N LYS A 7 -28.58 -16.76 1.68
CA LYS A 7 -27.25 -17.03 2.24
C LYS A 7 -26.87 -15.80 3.07
N GLU A 8 -26.56 -15.99 4.34
CA GLU A 8 -26.21 -14.91 5.25
C GLU A 8 -25.07 -14.09 4.65
N TYR A 9 -25.36 -12.82 4.36
CA TYR A 9 -24.34 -11.85 3.97
C TYR A 9 -23.53 -11.49 5.21
N CYS A 10 -22.35 -12.11 5.37
CA CYS A 10 -21.42 -11.78 6.44
C CYS A 10 -20.60 -10.53 6.07
N ARG A 11 -20.54 -9.55 6.98
CA ARG A 11 -19.60 -8.43 6.86
C ARG A 11 -18.19 -8.93 7.16
N GLU A 12 -17.20 -8.28 6.56
CA GLU A 12 -15.80 -8.49 6.90
C GLU A 12 -15.59 -8.23 8.40
N VAL A 13 -14.96 -9.20 9.07
CA VAL A 13 -14.66 -9.16 10.50
C VAL A 13 -13.20 -8.75 10.64
N GLU A 14 -12.86 -8.04 11.72
CA GLU A 14 -11.46 -7.71 11.96
C GLU A 14 -10.59 -8.97 12.06
N PRO A 15 -9.38 -8.93 11.48
CA PRO A 15 -8.42 -10.02 11.61
C PRO A 15 -7.98 -10.25 13.05
N ASP A 16 -7.49 -11.46 13.32
CA ASP A 16 -6.92 -11.81 14.61
C ASP A 16 -5.58 -11.10 14.88
N GLY A 17 -5.08 -11.25 16.12
CA GLY A 17 -3.84 -10.62 16.55
C GLY A 17 -2.60 -11.10 15.77
N GLU A 18 -2.58 -12.35 15.30
CA GLU A 18 -1.46 -12.90 14.53
C GLU A 18 -1.38 -12.25 13.15
N THR A 19 -2.50 -12.18 12.45
CA THR A 19 -2.64 -11.52 11.14
C THR A 19 -2.31 -10.04 11.25
N LYS A 20 -2.80 -9.35 12.30
CA LYS A 20 -2.45 -7.95 12.56
C LYS A 20 -0.97 -7.75 12.82
N SER A 21 -0.36 -8.63 13.63
CA SER A 21 1.07 -8.58 13.94
C SER A 21 1.92 -8.72 12.67
N TYR A 22 1.58 -9.69 11.82
CA TYR A 22 2.24 -9.87 10.52
C TYR A 22 2.08 -8.66 9.61
N ALA A 23 0.87 -8.10 9.49
CA ALA A 23 0.61 -6.93 8.66
C ALA A 23 1.37 -5.69 9.16
N TRP A 24 1.37 -5.41 10.48
CA TRP A 24 2.14 -4.30 11.06
C TRP A 24 3.63 -4.46 10.85
N SER A 25 4.19 -5.66 11.11
CA SER A 25 5.61 -5.92 10.91
C SER A 25 6.02 -5.72 9.45
N THR A 26 5.20 -6.18 8.51
CA THR A 26 5.43 -6.01 7.07
C THR A 26 5.39 -4.53 6.70
N ALA A 27 4.36 -3.80 7.12
CA ALA A 27 4.19 -2.39 6.82
C ALA A 27 5.32 -1.52 7.36
N ILE A 28 5.78 -1.78 8.59
CA ILE A 28 6.92 -1.11 9.22
C ILE A 28 8.23 -1.45 8.50
N GLY A 29 8.44 -2.73 8.19
CA GLY A 29 9.63 -3.21 7.49
C GLY A 29 9.81 -2.56 6.12
N LEU A 30 8.71 -2.34 5.39
CA LEU A 30 8.72 -1.64 4.10
C LEU A 30 9.23 -0.19 4.21
N GLN A 31 8.91 0.52 5.31
CA GLN A 31 9.41 1.89 5.49
C GLN A 31 10.90 1.91 5.84
N ALA A 32 11.35 0.94 6.65
CA ALA A 32 12.76 0.78 6.98
C ALA A 32 13.62 0.49 5.74
N MET A 33 13.10 -0.30 4.78
CA MET A 33 13.73 -0.54 3.48
C MET A 33 13.90 0.76 2.67
N GLY A 34 12.97 1.71 2.80
CA GLY A 34 13.07 3.06 2.23
C GLY A 34 14.00 4.00 2.99
N GLY A 35 14.64 3.53 4.07
CA GLY A 35 15.51 4.35 4.93
C GLY A 35 14.75 5.31 5.85
N LEU A 36 13.43 5.17 5.95
CA LEU A 36 12.60 5.94 6.86
C LEU A 36 12.62 5.33 8.26
N GLN A 37 12.43 6.16 9.28
CA GLN A 37 12.38 5.74 10.67
C GLN A 37 10.99 6.04 11.22
N ILE A 38 10.33 5.01 11.74
CA ILE A 38 9.03 5.14 12.38
C ILE A 38 9.15 5.78 13.77
N SER A 39 8.07 6.38 14.25
CA SER A 39 8.03 6.92 15.60
C SER A 39 7.72 5.83 16.65
N LYS A 40 8.03 6.14 17.91
CA LYS A 40 7.54 5.33 19.04
C LYS A 40 6.01 5.32 19.13
N PHE A 41 5.36 6.42 18.72
CA PHE A 41 3.91 6.55 18.76
C PHE A 41 3.22 5.53 17.84
N LEU A 42 3.78 5.28 16.66
CA LEU A 42 3.31 4.22 15.76
C LEU A 42 3.43 2.84 16.43
N ILE A 43 4.57 2.54 17.05
CA ILE A 43 4.81 1.24 17.73
C ILE A 43 3.76 1.01 18.83
N ASP A 44 3.56 2.01 19.69
CA ASP A 44 2.60 1.91 20.80
C ASP A 44 1.16 1.72 20.26
N THR A 45 0.81 2.40 19.16
CA THR A 45 -0.49 2.25 18.48
C THR A 45 -0.67 0.85 17.87
N ALA A 46 0.36 0.32 17.20
CA ALA A 46 0.33 -1.02 16.62
C ALA A 46 0.15 -2.09 17.71
N ILE A 47 0.85 -1.98 18.85
CA ILE A 47 0.71 -2.89 19.98
C ILE A 47 -0.73 -2.90 20.51
N GLN A 48 -1.35 -1.74 20.68
CA GLN A 48 -2.75 -1.65 21.11
C GLN A 48 -3.70 -2.30 20.11
N ASN A 49 -3.46 -2.12 18.81
CA ASN A 49 -4.29 -2.71 17.77
C ASN A 49 -4.16 -4.24 17.70
N ILE A 50 -2.94 -4.77 17.78
CA ILE A 50 -2.63 -6.20 17.80
C ILE A 50 -3.28 -6.87 19.01
N ALA A 51 -3.22 -6.23 20.18
CA ALA A 51 -3.85 -6.71 21.40
C ALA A 51 -5.38 -6.62 21.41
N GLY A 52 -5.99 -6.04 20.36
CA GLY A 52 -7.44 -5.84 20.27
C GLY A 52 -7.98 -4.68 21.11
N GLY A 53 -7.11 -3.83 21.66
CA GLY A 53 -7.51 -2.64 22.43
C GLY A 53 -8.13 -1.54 21.57
N ILE A 54 -7.76 -1.47 20.29
CA ILE A 54 -8.32 -0.55 19.29
C ILE A 54 -8.55 -1.27 17.96
N SER A 55 -9.58 -0.85 17.21
CA SER A 55 -9.83 -1.35 15.85
C SER A 55 -8.81 -0.79 14.84
N ILE A 56 -8.71 -1.42 13.67
CA ILE A 56 -7.88 -0.96 12.54
C ILE A 56 -8.24 0.49 12.20
N LYS A 57 -9.55 0.78 12.08
CA LYS A 57 -10.02 2.13 11.79
C LYS A 57 -9.59 3.15 12.83
N VAL A 58 -9.64 2.79 14.12
CA VAL A 58 -9.20 3.68 15.21
C VAL A 58 -7.69 3.84 15.20
N ALA A 59 -6.92 2.79 14.93
CA ALA A 59 -5.47 2.86 14.82
C ALA A 59 -5.03 3.81 13.70
N CYS A 60 -5.56 3.65 12.48
CA CYS A 60 -5.24 4.53 11.35
C CYS A 60 -5.59 5.98 11.64
N LYS A 61 -6.80 6.23 12.15
CA LYS A 61 -7.23 7.58 12.53
C LYS A 61 -6.35 8.19 13.63
N THR A 62 -5.92 7.39 14.60
CA THR A 62 -5.04 7.85 15.70
C THR A 62 -3.70 8.36 15.16
N ILE A 63 -3.14 7.70 14.13
CA ILE A 63 -1.93 8.16 13.43
C ILE A 63 -2.20 9.42 12.60
N GLU A 64 -3.30 9.47 11.86
CA GLU A 64 -3.70 10.66 11.10
C GLU A 64 -3.85 11.89 12.00
N ASP A 65 -4.61 11.75 13.10
CA ASP A 65 -4.91 12.82 14.06
C ASP A 65 -3.62 13.29 14.76
N TYR A 66 -2.67 12.40 15.05
CA TYR A 66 -1.39 12.75 15.69
C TYR A 66 -0.55 13.73 14.87
N TYR A 67 -0.62 13.63 13.54
CA TYR A 67 0.12 14.48 12.60
C TYR A 67 -0.76 15.58 11.95
N GLY A 68 -1.98 15.81 12.46
CA GLY A 68 -2.91 16.83 11.96
C GLY A 68 -2.43 18.27 12.16
N GLU A 69 -3.19 19.24 11.64
CA GLU A 69 -2.81 20.66 11.49
C GLU A 69 -2.35 21.39 12.77
N ASP A 70 -2.67 20.86 13.97
CA ASP A 70 -2.29 21.41 15.28
C ASP A 70 -0.96 20.86 15.85
N ALA A 71 -0.24 20.02 15.11
CA ALA A 71 1.04 19.46 15.54
C ALA A 71 2.15 20.54 15.48
N GLY A 72 2.20 21.37 16.52
CA GLY A 72 3.06 22.55 16.61
C GLY A 72 4.53 22.28 16.27
N GLY A 73 4.97 22.76 15.10
CA GLY A 73 6.33 23.20 14.75
C GLY A 73 7.52 22.25 14.85
N ALA A 74 7.42 21.12 15.56
CA ALA A 74 8.51 20.21 15.88
C ALA A 74 8.25 18.77 15.42
N VAL A 75 7.39 18.59 14.42
CA VAL A 75 7.11 17.28 13.82
C VAL A 75 8.30 16.87 12.95
N ASP A 76 8.88 15.72 13.24
CA ASP A 76 9.82 15.07 12.33
C ASP A 76 9.04 14.58 11.11
N ARG A 77 9.10 15.34 10.02
CA ARG A 77 8.40 15.03 8.76
C ARG A 77 8.75 13.67 8.18
N LYS A 78 9.97 13.16 8.44
CA LYS A 78 10.36 11.82 7.97
C LYS A 78 9.66 10.74 8.78
N ALA A 79 9.50 10.94 10.09
CA ALA A 79 8.74 10.04 10.93
C ALA A 79 7.23 10.11 10.63
N GLU A 80 6.71 11.31 10.35
CA GLU A 80 5.32 11.50 9.88
C GLU A 80 5.02 10.71 8.60
N GLU A 81 5.88 10.85 7.59
CA GLU A 81 5.76 10.11 6.33
C GLU A 81 5.83 8.60 6.58
N ALA A 82 6.82 8.13 7.35
CA ALA A 82 6.99 6.72 7.67
C ALA A 82 5.75 6.14 8.37
N ASP A 83 5.23 6.85 9.37
CA ASP A 83 4.11 6.38 10.17
C ASP A 83 2.81 6.33 9.38
N ARG A 84 2.53 7.36 8.58
CA ARG A 84 1.34 7.39 7.71
C ARG A 84 1.40 6.29 6.65
N LEU A 85 2.56 6.12 6.00
CA LEU A 85 2.75 5.06 5.01
C LEU A 85 2.65 3.66 5.63
N ALA A 86 3.21 3.45 6.84
CA ALA A 86 3.07 2.20 7.55
C ALA A 86 1.61 1.92 7.93
N ALA A 87 0.88 2.89 8.47
CA ALA A 87 -0.53 2.73 8.82
C ALA A 87 -1.41 2.45 7.58
N GLY A 88 -1.17 3.16 6.47
CA GLY A 88 -1.87 2.94 5.20
C GLY A 88 -1.57 1.56 4.61
N THR A 89 -0.30 1.13 4.65
CA THR A 89 0.11 -0.21 4.18
C THR A 89 -0.49 -1.31 5.05
N PHE A 90 -0.49 -1.14 6.38
CA PHE A 90 -1.16 -2.06 7.30
C PHE A 90 -2.64 -2.20 6.97
N ALA A 91 -3.34 -1.09 6.72
CA ALA A 91 -4.75 -1.09 6.34
C ALA A 91 -4.98 -1.76 4.98
N LEU A 92 -4.05 -1.68 4.04
CA LEU A 92 -4.12 -2.39 2.76
C LEU A 92 -3.90 -3.90 2.91
N LEU A 93 -2.93 -4.31 3.73
CA LEU A 93 -2.62 -5.73 3.97
C LEU A 93 -3.73 -6.47 4.75
N THR A 94 -4.59 -5.72 5.43
CA THR A 94 -5.72 -6.26 6.20
C THR A 94 -7.06 -6.11 5.49
N GLU A 95 -7.09 -5.51 4.29
CA GLU A 95 -8.26 -5.52 3.41
C GLU A 95 -8.35 -6.85 2.67
N GLY A 96 -9.51 -7.52 2.74
CA GLY A 96 -9.76 -8.78 2.04
C GLY A 96 -10.07 -8.62 0.54
N ALA A 97 -10.05 -7.41 0.01
CA ALA A 97 -10.41 -7.12 -1.38
C ALA A 97 -9.21 -6.58 -2.18
N PHE A 98 -8.77 -7.35 -3.17
CA PHE A 98 -7.70 -6.95 -4.09
C PHE A 98 -8.02 -7.40 -5.52
N SER A 99 -7.60 -6.62 -6.50
CA SER A 99 -7.65 -7.00 -7.92
C SER A 99 -6.50 -6.39 -8.69
N PHE A 100 -5.93 -7.12 -9.64
CA PHE A 100 -4.99 -6.57 -10.60
C PHE A 100 -5.74 -5.68 -11.60
N SER A 101 -5.81 -4.39 -11.30
CA SER A 101 -6.45 -3.38 -12.15
C SER A 101 -5.83 -2.01 -11.95
N VAL A 102 -5.95 -1.16 -12.99
CA VAL A 102 -5.50 0.23 -12.93
C VAL A 102 -6.20 1.00 -11.80
N ASN A 103 -7.50 0.73 -11.58
CA ASN A 103 -8.26 1.36 -10.50
C ASN A 103 -7.73 0.97 -9.12
N THR A 104 -7.37 -0.30 -8.91
CA THR A 104 -6.77 -0.74 -7.64
C THR A 104 -5.40 -0.09 -7.43
N TYR A 105 -4.56 -0.03 -8.47
CA TYR A 105 -3.27 0.67 -8.39
C TYR A 105 -3.43 2.15 -8.00
N ILE A 106 -4.33 2.86 -8.68
CA ILE A 106 -4.65 4.26 -8.37
C ILE A 106 -5.21 4.41 -6.95
N ALA A 107 -6.09 3.51 -6.51
CA ALA A 107 -6.67 3.55 -5.18
C ALA A 107 -5.63 3.30 -4.08
N ILE A 108 -4.69 2.36 -4.29
CA ILE A 108 -3.55 2.12 -3.40
C ILE A 108 -2.71 3.40 -3.29
N HIS A 109 -2.35 4.02 -4.42
CA HIS A 109 -1.58 5.27 -4.40
C HIS A 109 -2.34 6.39 -3.68
N ARG A 110 -3.66 6.53 -3.88
CA ARG A 110 -4.45 7.51 -3.13
C ARG A 110 -4.37 7.26 -1.63
N LYS A 111 -4.69 6.03 -1.22
CA LYS A 111 -4.76 5.64 0.19
C LYS A 111 -3.44 5.81 0.92
N LEU A 112 -2.32 5.61 0.23
CA LEU A 112 -0.99 5.78 0.82
C LEU A 112 -0.55 7.24 0.90
N PHE A 113 -0.92 8.09 -0.07
CA PHE A 113 -0.31 9.42 -0.22
C PHE A 113 -1.29 10.60 -0.09
N GLU A 114 -2.58 10.36 0.10
CA GLU A 114 -3.58 11.43 0.29
C GLU A 114 -3.22 12.30 1.51
N GLY A 115 -3.28 13.62 1.33
CA GLY A 115 -2.84 14.60 2.33
C GLY A 115 -1.32 14.79 2.43
N MET A 116 -0.51 13.94 1.78
CA MET A 116 0.96 14.09 1.72
C MET A 116 1.44 14.58 0.34
N GLU A 117 0.81 14.11 -0.74
CA GLU A 117 1.15 14.49 -2.11
C GLU A 117 -0.09 14.96 -2.89
N GLY A 118 0.04 16.08 -3.60
CA GLY A 118 -1.10 16.70 -4.30
C GLY A 118 -1.65 15.86 -5.46
N SER A 119 -0.83 14.99 -6.05
CA SER A 119 -1.23 14.10 -7.15
C SER A 119 -1.67 12.70 -6.67
N ALA A 120 -1.93 12.51 -5.37
CA ALA A 120 -2.27 11.20 -4.82
C ALA A 120 -3.48 10.57 -5.54
N GLY A 121 -3.27 9.38 -6.12
CA GLY A 121 -4.31 8.67 -6.86
C GLY A 121 -4.65 9.29 -8.21
N SER A 122 -3.65 9.86 -8.89
CA SER A 122 -3.73 10.30 -10.27
C SER A 122 -2.55 9.72 -11.07
N LEU A 123 -2.81 9.28 -12.29
CA LEU A 123 -1.74 9.03 -13.25
C LEU A 123 -1.19 10.36 -13.74
N ARG A 124 0.11 10.41 -14.04
CA ARG A 124 0.73 11.61 -14.63
C ARG A 124 0.17 11.90 -16.02
N ASP A 125 0.06 13.19 -16.34
CA ASP A 125 -0.39 13.76 -17.61
C ASP A 125 0.78 14.40 -18.40
N PHE A 126 2.02 14.09 -18.02
CA PHE A 126 3.23 14.56 -18.67
C PHE A 126 4.28 13.46 -18.75
N ASN A 127 5.21 13.59 -19.71
CA ASN A 127 6.34 12.68 -19.85
C ASN A 127 7.47 13.06 -18.89
N ILE A 128 8.08 12.04 -18.26
CA ILE A 128 9.20 12.22 -17.32
C ILE A 128 10.52 11.97 -18.05
N LYS A 129 11.53 12.77 -17.70
CA LYS A 129 12.94 12.47 -17.94
C LYS A 129 13.68 12.65 -16.64
N ARG A 130 14.47 11.66 -16.24
CA ARG A 130 15.27 11.71 -15.01
C ARG A 130 16.69 11.31 -15.34
N LYS A 131 17.64 12.20 -15.04
CA LYS A 131 19.06 11.88 -15.16
C LYS A 131 19.43 10.92 -14.04
N GLU A 132 19.85 9.73 -14.37
CA GLU A 132 20.29 8.73 -13.39
C GLU A 132 21.82 8.63 -13.42
N TRP A 133 22.45 8.69 -12.24
CA TRP A 133 23.91 8.65 -12.11
C TRP A 133 24.52 7.35 -12.63
N VAL A 134 23.76 6.26 -12.56
CA VAL A 134 24.15 4.93 -13.07
C VAL A 134 24.05 4.85 -14.60
N LEU A 135 23.42 5.82 -15.25
CA LEU A 135 23.22 5.89 -16.69
C LEU A 135 24.04 7.03 -17.33
N ASP A 136 25.16 7.42 -16.74
CA ASP A 136 25.99 8.54 -17.24
C ASP A 136 25.18 9.84 -17.47
N GLU A 137 24.24 10.13 -16.56
CA GLU A 137 23.26 11.22 -16.64
C GLU A 137 22.21 11.12 -17.74
N GLU A 138 22.12 10.00 -18.45
CA GLU A 138 21.01 9.69 -19.34
C GLU A 138 19.75 9.29 -18.56
N SER A 139 18.63 9.29 -19.27
CA SER A 139 17.32 8.89 -18.72
C SER A 139 16.91 7.53 -19.24
N VAL A 140 16.29 6.74 -18.37
CA VAL A 140 15.49 5.58 -18.80
C VAL A 140 14.32 6.09 -19.67
N LEU A 141 13.93 5.27 -20.65
CA LEU A 141 12.70 5.48 -21.40
C LEU A 141 11.51 5.06 -20.54
N TYR A 142 10.75 6.04 -20.07
CA TYR A 142 9.45 5.80 -19.44
C TYR A 142 8.36 5.67 -20.50
N ALA A 143 7.28 4.94 -20.17
CA ALA A 143 6.07 4.91 -20.98
C ALA A 143 5.57 6.33 -21.32
N GLY A 144 4.96 6.54 -22.48
CA GLY A 144 4.32 7.82 -22.79
C GLY A 144 3.12 8.09 -21.86
N GLU A 145 2.89 9.33 -21.48
CA GLU A 145 1.70 9.70 -20.66
C GLU A 145 0.38 9.27 -21.34
N ALA A 146 0.27 9.46 -22.66
CA ALA A 146 -0.91 9.13 -23.45
C ALA A 146 -1.25 7.62 -23.48
N GLU A 147 -0.25 6.76 -23.27
CA GLU A 147 -0.42 5.29 -23.35
C GLU A 147 -0.38 4.63 -21.96
N LEU A 148 -0.07 5.40 -20.91
CA LEU A 148 0.22 4.86 -19.58
C LEU A 148 -0.93 4.02 -19.01
N GLN A 149 -2.16 4.48 -19.19
CA GLN A 149 -3.34 3.76 -18.72
C GLN A 149 -3.51 2.42 -19.45
N GLU A 150 -3.33 2.39 -20.76
CA GLU A 150 -3.47 1.18 -21.59
C GLU A 150 -2.35 0.19 -21.29
N MET A 151 -1.11 0.66 -21.16
CA MET A 151 0.04 -0.18 -20.81
C MET A 151 -0.14 -0.84 -19.44
N LEU A 152 -0.57 -0.08 -18.42
CA LEU A 152 -0.88 -0.64 -17.10
C LEU A 152 -2.02 -1.66 -17.16
N ALA A 153 -3.06 -1.39 -17.96
CA ALA A 153 -4.17 -2.32 -18.12
C ALA A 153 -3.73 -3.64 -18.76
N CYS A 154 -2.87 -3.59 -19.79
CA CYS A 154 -2.27 -4.78 -20.39
C CYS A 154 -1.43 -5.56 -19.37
N LEU A 155 -0.50 -4.90 -18.67
CA LEU A 155 0.35 -5.54 -17.66
C LEU A 155 -0.46 -6.23 -16.56
N PHE A 156 -1.48 -5.56 -16.02
CA PHE A 156 -2.34 -6.16 -15.00
C PHE A 156 -3.22 -7.28 -15.52
N MET A 157 -3.60 -7.26 -16.81
CA MET A 157 -4.32 -8.37 -17.43
C MET A 157 -3.43 -9.60 -17.56
N GLU A 158 -2.20 -9.42 -18.05
CA GLU A 158 -1.21 -10.49 -18.17
C GLU A 158 -0.93 -11.13 -16.80
N GLU A 159 -0.70 -10.30 -15.78
CA GLU A 159 -0.43 -10.77 -14.43
C GLU A 159 -1.63 -11.48 -13.79
N LYS A 160 -2.85 -10.98 -14.05
CA LYS A 160 -4.08 -11.62 -13.57
C LYS A 160 -4.28 -13.01 -14.15
N ASP A 161 -3.82 -13.24 -15.38
CA ASP A 161 -3.94 -14.53 -16.07
C ASP A 161 -2.83 -15.51 -15.65
N PHE A 162 -1.80 -15.05 -14.92
CA PHE A 162 -0.75 -15.90 -14.38
C PHE A 162 -1.24 -16.76 -13.20
N SER A 163 -0.93 -18.05 -13.24
CA SER A 163 -1.31 -18.99 -12.18
C SER A 163 -0.17 -19.23 -11.19
N TYR A 164 -0.33 -18.70 -9.99
CA TYR A 164 0.55 -18.97 -8.84
C TYR A 164 0.41 -20.38 -8.24
N LYS A 165 -0.60 -21.14 -8.67
CA LYS A 165 -0.92 -22.45 -8.06
C LYS A 165 0.22 -23.45 -8.27
N GLY A 166 0.71 -24.00 -7.17
CA GLY A 166 1.73 -25.07 -7.19
C GLY A 166 3.16 -24.59 -7.36
N LEU A 167 3.40 -23.27 -7.40
CA LEU A 167 4.73 -22.70 -7.41
C LEU A 167 5.34 -22.70 -6.01
N SER A 168 6.65 -22.92 -5.96
CA SER A 168 7.47 -22.68 -4.77
C SER A 168 7.66 -21.19 -4.52
N MET A 169 8.06 -20.82 -3.30
CA MET A 169 8.31 -19.43 -2.96
C MET A 169 9.40 -18.79 -3.85
N GLU A 170 10.45 -19.53 -4.20
CA GLU A 170 11.51 -19.05 -5.09
C GLU A 170 10.98 -18.73 -6.51
N GLU A 171 10.07 -19.57 -7.03
CA GLU A 171 9.44 -19.35 -8.32
C GLU A 171 8.52 -18.13 -8.31
N ILE A 172 7.75 -17.95 -7.24
CA ILE A 172 6.90 -16.77 -7.03
C ILE A 172 7.75 -15.49 -6.98
N ILE A 173 8.83 -15.50 -6.19
CA ILE A 173 9.73 -14.35 -6.06
C ILE A 173 10.36 -14.01 -7.41
N ARG A 174 10.82 -15.02 -8.17
CA ARG A 174 11.39 -14.80 -9.50
C ARG A 174 10.38 -14.20 -10.47
N HIS A 175 9.16 -14.75 -10.54
CA HIS A 175 8.11 -14.22 -11.40
C HIS A 175 7.77 -12.77 -11.06
N LEU A 176 7.57 -12.47 -9.77
CA LEU A 176 7.29 -11.11 -9.32
C LEU A 176 8.44 -10.15 -9.64
N ALA A 177 9.70 -10.59 -9.50
CA ALA A 177 10.86 -9.79 -9.86
C ALA A 177 10.92 -9.49 -11.36
N GLU A 178 10.54 -10.44 -12.21
CA GLU A 178 10.45 -10.24 -13.67
C GLU A 178 9.28 -9.30 -14.02
N PHE A 179 8.13 -9.44 -13.35
CA PHE A 179 6.95 -8.60 -13.60
C PHE A 179 7.16 -7.12 -13.24
N ILE A 180 7.91 -6.83 -12.18
CA ILE A 180 8.14 -5.45 -11.70
C ILE A 180 9.39 -4.77 -12.27
N SER A 181 10.22 -5.50 -13.02
CA SER A 181 11.48 -5.00 -13.58
C SER A 181 11.28 -4.09 -14.80
#